data_AF-A0A2W1JR79-F1
#
_entry.id   AF-A0A2W1JR79-F1
#
_cell.length_a   1.000
_cell.length_b   1.000
_cell.length_c   1.000
_cell.angle_alpha   90.00
_cell.angle_beta   90.00
_cell.angle_gamma   90.00
#
_symmetry.space_group_name_H-M   'P 1'
#
loop_
_entity.id
_entity.type
_entity.pdbx_description
1 polymer ?
#
loop_
_entity_poly.entity_id
_entity_poly.type
_entity_poly.pdbx_seq_one_letter_code
_entity_poly.pdbx_strand_id
1 'polypeptide(L)'
;MPPNRPYEEPTLIPAAINQSLLKLQQSSLMNKPRQQSFSLYSLVAREPSLWMFYQPYLWWSKFKRQTKGLNPEECQVTAETELVIDGFQGSANSFATEAFQLCQTQPVRLAHHLHSPVQVMKAVKHQVPVWLTIREPADTVISLTSRWPHLSVCQGLKGYIGFYEKLLPYAPSCVVSTFEQTTQQLDQLVSILNQRFDRHFDIINVETVNQTIKPRTHNAAELERRKPFKKAKKQELGQPQNIRLLADADAIYSEYIKLLLGSEC
;
A
#
# COMPACT_ATOMS: atom_id res chain seq x y z
N MET A 1 -13.75 28.61 -13.11
CA MET A 1 -14.36 27.96 -11.93
C MET A 1 -15.59 27.19 -12.39
N PRO A 2 -15.62 25.86 -12.35
CA PRO A 2 -16.85 25.12 -12.61
C PRO A 2 -17.80 25.25 -11.40
N PRO A 3 -19.12 25.28 -11.62
CA PRO A 3 -20.11 25.52 -10.56
C PRO A 3 -20.28 24.30 -9.64
N ASN A 4 -20.49 24.58 -8.35
CA ASN A 4 -20.90 23.61 -7.32
C ASN A 4 -22.15 22.85 -7.78
N ARG A 5 -22.01 21.55 -8.08
CA ARG A 5 -23.16 20.64 -8.09
C ARG A 5 -23.45 20.20 -6.65
N PRO A 6 -24.72 20.19 -6.21
CA PRO A 6 -25.09 19.56 -4.95
C PRO A 6 -24.74 18.07 -5.02
N TYR A 7 -24.17 17.56 -3.93
CA TYR A 7 -23.85 16.15 -3.72
C TYR A 7 -25.17 15.35 -3.75
N GLU A 8 -25.49 14.67 -4.84
CA GLU A 8 -26.58 13.69 -4.86
C GLU A 8 -26.14 12.48 -4.03
N GLU A 9 -26.95 12.09 -3.04
CA GLU A 9 -26.73 10.87 -2.27
C GLU A 9 -26.57 9.68 -3.21
N PRO A 10 -25.54 8.83 -3.03
CA PRO A 10 -25.39 7.63 -3.83
C PRO A 10 -26.65 6.77 -3.63
N THR A 11 -27.29 6.42 -4.74
CA THR A 11 -28.44 5.52 -4.80
C THR A 11 -28.16 4.31 -3.91
N LEU A 12 -28.88 4.25 -2.78
CA LEU A 12 -28.76 3.19 -1.79
C LEU A 12 -29.12 1.87 -2.46
N ILE A 13 -28.10 1.07 -2.79
CA ILE A 13 -28.28 -0.34 -3.06
C ILE A 13 -29.05 -0.92 -1.86
N PRO A 14 -30.22 -1.55 -2.07
CA PRO A 14 -31.06 -2.05 -0.98
C PRO A 14 -30.22 -2.84 0.02
N ALA A 15 -30.38 -2.55 1.32
CA ALA A 15 -29.57 -3.13 2.39
C ALA A 15 -29.50 -4.68 2.33
N ALA A 16 -30.53 -5.33 1.78
CA ALA A 16 -30.59 -6.76 1.53
C ALA A 16 -29.58 -7.27 0.47
N ILE A 17 -29.34 -6.51 -0.61
CA ILE A 17 -28.33 -6.83 -1.63
C ILE A 17 -26.92 -6.67 -1.02
N ASN A 18 -26.72 -5.64 -0.20
CA ASN A 18 -25.45 -5.39 0.48
C ASN A 18 -25.11 -6.51 1.49
N GLN A 19 -26.09 -6.97 2.28
CA GLN A 19 -25.93 -8.12 3.19
C GLN A 19 -25.67 -9.44 2.46
N SER A 20 -26.32 -9.66 1.32
CA SER A 20 -26.14 -10.86 0.50
C SER A 20 -24.76 -10.90 -0.17
N LEU A 21 -24.30 -9.74 -0.68
CA LEU A 21 -22.94 -9.55 -1.19
C LEU A 21 -21.89 -9.70 -0.08
N LEU A 22 -22.15 -9.19 1.14
CA LEU A 22 -21.30 -9.39 2.31
C LEU A 22 -21.21 -10.88 2.71
N LYS A 23 -22.32 -11.63 2.68
CA LYS A 23 -22.36 -13.08 2.94
C LYS A 23 -21.63 -13.90 1.86
N LEU A 24 -21.84 -13.58 0.59
CA LEU A 24 -21.06 -14.16 -0.53
C LEU A 24 -19.58 -13.81 -0.40
N GLN A 25 -19.27 -12.57 0.01
CA GLN A 25 -17.90 -12.14 0.28
C GLN A 25 -17.26 -12.83 1.48
N GLN A 26 -18.05 -13.41 2.38
CA GLN A 26 -17.55 -14.17 3.53
C GLN A 26 -17.63 -15.69 3.28
N SER A 27 -18.15 -16.13 2.13
CA SER A 27 -18.26 -17.56 1.80
C SER A 27 -16.89 -18.19 1.56
N SER A 28 -16.66 -19.36 2.16
CA SER A 28 -15.43 -20.14 1.97
C SER A 28 -15.21 -20.58 0.52
N LEU A 29 -16.30 -20.70 -0.25
CA LEU A 29 -16.29 -21.06 -1.67
C LEU A 29 -15.55 -20.04 -2.54
N MET A 30 -15.56 -18.76 -2.16
CA MET A 30 -14.83 -17.71 -2.88
C MET A 30 -13.36 -17.56 -2.46
N ASN A 31 -12.88 -18.32 -1.46
CA ASN A 31 -11.52 -18.14 -0.95
C ASN A 31 -10.44 -18.53 -1.96
N LYS A 32 -10.55 -19.70 -2.60
CA LYS A 32 -9.56 -20.18 -3.58
C LYS A 32 -9.45 -19.27 -4.81
N PRO A 33 -10.54 -18.84 -5.47
CA PRO A 33 -10.45 -17.87 -6.57
C PRO A 33 -9.77 -16.55 -6.16
N ARG A 34 -10.02 -16.06 -4.94
CA ARG A 34 -9.40 -14.82 -4.44
C ARG A 34 -7.91 -14.97 -4.13
N GLN A 35 -7.53 -16.10 -3.54
CA GLN A 35 -6.14 -16.48 -3.35
C GLN A 35 -5.38 -16.51 -4.69
N GLN A 36 -5.96 -17.15 -5.71
CA GLN A 36 -5.39 -17.21 -7.05
C GLN A 36 -5.31 -15.81 -7.68
N SER A 37 -6.38 -15.02 -7.58
CA SER A 37 -6.41 -13.64 -8.07
C SER A 37 -5.32 -12.76 -7.44
N PHE A 38 -5.10 -12.88 -6.12
CA PHE A 38 -4.01 -12.19 -5.43
C PHE A 38 -2.63 -12.62 -5.94
N SER A 39 -2.40 -13.92 -6.11
CA SER A 39 -1.11 -14.44 -6.57
C SER A 39 -0.82 -14.02 -8.01
N LEU A 40 -1.84 -14.08 -8.87
CA LEU A 40 -1.74 -13.63 -10.25
C LEU A 40 -1.48 -12.12 -10.32
N TYR A 41 -2.24 -11.33 -9.54
CA TYR A 41 -2.02 -9.88 -9.42
C TYR A 41 -0.58 -9.58 -9.00
N SER A 42 -0.10 -10.21 -7.92
CA SER A 42 1.25 -10.00 -7.41
C SER A 42 2.33 -10.34 -8.44
N LEU A 43 2.09 -11.33 -9.32
CA LEU A 43 3.01 -11.67 -10.40
C LEU A 43 2.99 -10.63 -11.52
N VAL A 44 1.81 -10.30 -12.06
CA VAL A 44 1.71 -9.37 -13.20
C VAL A 44 2.04 -7.93 -12.82
N ALA A 45 1.79 -7.53 -11.57
CA ALA A 45 2.15 -6.21 -11.05
C ALA A 45 3.67 -6.07 -10.80
N ARG A 46 4.39 -7.19 -10.70
CA ARG A 46 5.84 -7.22 -10.47
C ARG A 46 6.65 -7.22 -11.77
N GLU A 47 6.16 -7.89 -12.82
CA GLU A 47 6.92 -8.07 -14.06
C GLU A 47 6.50 -7.08 -15.16
N PRO A 48 7.37 -6.14 -15.58
CA PRO A 48 7.07 -5.22 -16.66
C PRO A 48 6.73 -5.92 -17.99
N SER A 49 7.32 -7.09 -18.25
CA SER A 49 7.03 -7.88 -19.45
C SER A 49 5.59 -8.41 -19.50
N LEU A 50 4.91 -8.48 -18.35
CA LEU A 50 3.52 -8.90 -18.23
C LEU A 50 2.54 -7.73 -18.22
N TRP A 51 2.97 -6.53 -18.64
CA TRP A 51 2.18 -5.29 -18.64
C TRP A 51 0.79 -5.43 -19.27
N MET A 52 0.68 -6.19 -20.36
CA MET A 52 -0.60 -6.45 -21.04
C MET A 52 -1.60 -7.16 -20.12
N PHE A 53 -1.12 -8.12 -19.32
CA PHE A 53 -1.95 -8.85 -18.34
C PHE A 53 -2.23 -8.05 -17.07
N TYR A 54 -1.47 -6.98 -16.85
CA TYR A 54 -1.69 -6.06 -15.74
C TYR A 54 -2.80 -5.02 -16.05
N GLN A 55 -3.08 -4.72 -17.33
CA GLN A 55 -4.09 -3.72 -17.73
C GLN A 55 -5.49 -3.93 -17.14
N PRO A 56 -6.05 -5.16 -17.11
CA PRO A 56 -7.37 -5.38 -16.52
C PRO A 56 -7.44 -4.98 -15.04
N TYR A 57 -6.34 -5.17 -14.30
CA TYR A 57 -6.28 -4.80 -12.89
C TYR A 57 -6.19 -3.28 -12.69
N LEU A 58 -5.45 -2.57 -13.56
CA LEU A 58 -5.42 -1.11 -13.57
C LEU A 58 -6.79 -0.53 -13.88
N TRP A 59 -7.44 -1.03 -14.94
CA TRP A 59 -8.78 -0.62 -15.32
C TRP A 59 -9.79 -0.83 -14.18
N TRP A 60 -9.76 -2.00 -13.55
CA TRP A 60 -10.63 -2.30 -12.42
C TRP A 60 -10.35 -1.42 -11.19
N SER A 61 -9.07 -1.07 -10.94
CA SER A 61 -8.68 -0.15 -9.87
C SER A 61 -9.20 1.27 -10.13
N LYS A 62 -9.04 1.77 -11.37
CA LYS A 62 -9.59 3.06 -11.82
C LYS A 62 -11.11 3.11 -11.66
N PHE A 63 -11.80 2.09 -12.16
CA PHE A 63 -13.25 1.98 -12.05
C PHE A 63 -13.71 2.05 -10.59
N LYS A 64 -13.11 1.24 -9.70
CA LYS A 64 -13.44 1.24 -8.26
C LYS A 64 -13.21 2.57 -7.55
N ARG A 65 -12.18 3.33 -7.95
CA ARG A 65 -11.93 4.67 -7.41
C ARG A 65 -12.98 5.65 -7.88
N GLN A 66 -13.29 5.64 -9.17
CA GLN A 66 -14.33 6.48 -9.76
C GLN A 66 -15.70 6.24 -9.11
N THR A 67 -16.08 4.98 -8.85
CA THR A 67 -17.35 4.67 -8.15
C THR A 67 -17.40 5.19 -6.70
N LYS A 68 -16.25 5.55 -6.12
CA LYS A 68 -16.15 6.11 -4.76
C LYS A 68 -15.98 7.63 -4.77
N GLY A 69 -16.10 8.28 -5.94
CA GLY A 69 -15.85 9.71 -6.09
C GLY A 69 -14.38 10.11 -5.92
N LEU A 70 -13.45 9.15 -5.96
CA LEU A 70 -12.01 9.40 -5.89
C LEU A 70 -11.45 9.60 -7.30
N ASN A 71 -10.35 10.35 -7.41
CA ASN A 71 -9.67 10.53 -8.69
C ASN A 71 -9.08 9.18 -9.17
N PRO A 72 -9.50 8.66 -10.34
CA PRO A 72 -9.01 7.38 -10.85
C PRO A 72 -7.53 7.42 -11.24
N GLU A 73 -6.99 8.58 -11.60
CA GLU A 73 -5.59 8.70 -12.02
C GLU A 73 -4.62 8.55 -10.84
N GLU A 74 -5.05 8.79 -9.60
CA GLU A 74 -4.22 8.62 -8.39
C GLU A 74 -3.85 7.16 -8.08
N CYS A 75 -4.38 6.18 -8.83
CA CYS A 75 -3.88 4.82 -8.71
C CYS A 75 -2.61 4.59 -9.53
N GLN A 76 -2.35 5.36 -10.58
CA GLN A 76 -1.31 5.05 -11.57
C GLN A 76 -0.34 6.21 -11.74
N VAL A 77 0.92 5.90 -12.04
CA VAL A 77 1.89 6.91 -12.45
C VAL A 77 1.59 7.37 -13.87
N THR A 78 1.28 8.65 -14.02
CA THR A 78 1.05 9.38 -15.26
C THR A 78 2.12 10.46 -15.46
N ALA A 79 2.04 11.23 -16.55
CA ALA A 79 2.97 12.34 -16.80
C ALA A 79 2.79 13.50 -15.81
N GLU A 80 1.61 13.60 -15.21
CA GLU A 80 1.23 14.64 -14.26
C GLU A 80 1.49 14.23 -12.81
N THR A 81 1.97 13.00 -12.56
CA THR A 81 2.25 12.53 -11.20
C THR A 81 3.41 13.30 -10.59
N GLU A 82 3.18 13.84 -9.38
CA GLU A 82 4.15 14.69 -8.69
C GLU A 82 4.91 13.95 -7.59
N LEU A 83 4.29 12.92 -6.99
CA LEU A 83 4.91 12.07 -5.97
C LEU A 83 4.24 10.69 -5.95
N VAL A 84 5.04 9.65 -5.71
CA VAL A 84 4.56 8.29 -5.43
C VAL A 84 4.79 7.98 -3.96
N ILE A 85 3.74 7.54 -3.27
CA ILE A 85 3.83 6.97 -1.92
C ILE A 85 3.27 5.56 -1.98
N ASP A 86 4.16 4.57 -1.99
CA ASP A 86 3.75 3.16 -2.05
C ASP A 86 4.79 2.24 -1.42
N GLY A 87 4.41 0.98 -1.26
CA GLY A 87 5.13 -0.05 -0.52
C GLY A 87 4.25 -1.28 -0.44
N PHE A 88 4.75 -2.39 0.07
CA PHE A 88 3.92 -3.58 0.18
C PHE A 88 2.72 -3.37 1.14
N GLN A 89 1.62 -4.07 0.91
CA GLN A 89 0.42 -3.94 1.74
C GLN A 89 0.74 -4.23 3.21
N GLY A 90 0.49 -3.25 4.08
CA GLY A 90 0.78 -3.38 5.51
C GLY A 90 1.89 -2.47 6.04
N SER A 91 2.60 -1.78 5.14
CA SER A 91 3.75 -0.93 5.46
C SER A 91 3.41 0.57 5.63
N ALA A 92 2.31 0.91 6.31
CA ALA A 92 1.89 2.31 6.55
C ALA A 92 1.53 3.20 5.33
N ASN A 93 1.46 2.66 4.11
CA ASN A 93 1.10 3.42 2.89
C ASN A 93 -0.09 4.38 3.05
N SER A 94 -1.23 3.90 3.57
CA SER A 94 -2.43 4.73 3.73
C SER A 94 -2.23 5.87 4.72
N PHE A 95 -1.50 5.63 5.81
CA PHE A 95 -1.21 6.66 6.80
C PHE A 95 -0.32 7.75 6.18
N ALA A 96 0.77 7.36 5.50
CA ALA A 96 1.66 8.30 4.84
C ALA A 96 0.94 9.14 3.77
N THR A 97 0.10 8.53 2.93
CA THR A 97 -0.68 9.24 1.91
C THR A 97 -1.64 10.24 2.53
N GLU A 98 -2.44 9.81 3.52
CA GLU A 98 -3.42 10.68 4.17
C GLU A 98 -2.73 11.82 4.93
N ALA A 99 -1.64 11.53 5.65
CA ALA A 99 -0.88 12.52 6.41
C ALA A 99 -0.23 13.55 5.51
N PHE A 100 0.38 13.11 4.41
CA PHE A 100 0.96 14.00 3.43
C PHE A 100 -0.10 14.93 2.84
N GLN A 101 -1.20 14.37 2.31
CA GLN A 101 -2.28 15.15 1.67
C GLN A 101 -2.95 16.13 2.63
N LEU A 102 -3.17 15.75 3.89
CA LEU A 102 -3.77 16.62 4.91
C LEU A 102 -2.97 17.90 5.15
N CYS A 103 -1.64 17.83 5.04
CA CYS A 103 -0.75 18.95 5.29
C CYS A 103 -0.44 19.79 4.05
N GLN A 104 -0.84 19.38 2.85
CA GLN A 104 -0.58 20.18 1.64
C GLN A 104 -1.63 21.29 1.49
N THR A 105 -1.16 22.53 1.32
CA THR A 105 -1.96 23.71 0.99
C THR A 105 -2.51 23.65 -0.42
N GLN A 106 -1.79 23.01 -1.34
CA GLN A 106 -2.20 22.75 -2.71
C GLN A 106 -2.36 21.24 -2.96
N PRO A 107 -3.37 20.81 -3.73
CA PRO A 107 -3.50 19.41 -4.10
C PRO A 107 -2.27 18.91 -4.87
N VAL A 108 -1.60 17.87 -4.36
CA VAL A 108 -0.49 17.18 -5.02
C VAL A 108 -1.02 15.93 -5.72
N ARG A 109 -0.66 15.73 -6.99
CA ARG A 109 -1.07 14.54 -7.76
C ARG A 109 -0.25 13.32 -7.35
N LEU A 110 -0.80 12.55 -6.41
CA LEU A 110 -0.18 11.33 -5.87
C LEU A 110 -0.57 10.09 -6.65
N ALA A 111 0.41 9.23 -6.96
CA ALA A 111 0.13 7.84 -7.32
C ALA A 111 0.37 6.92 -6.11
N HIS A 112 -0.65 6.13 -5.73
CA HIS A 112 -0.60 5.33 -4.51
C HIS A 112 -1.54 4.10 -4.53
N HIS A 113 -1.28 3.14 -3.63
CA HIS A 113 -2.18 2.02 -3.26
C HIS A 113 -2.46 1.00 -4.38
N LEU A 114 -1.64 0.96 -5.43
CA LEU A 114 -1.59 -0.22 -6.29
C LEU A 114 -0.69 -1.29 -5.70
N HIS A 115 0.29 -0.94 -4.86
CA HIS A 115 1.26 -1.89 -4.32
C HIS A 115 1.92 -2.68 -5.45
N SER A 116 2.31 -1.96 -6.50
CA SER A 116 2.81 -2.50 -7.76
C SER A 116 4.24 -2.07 -8.01
N PRO A 117 5.21 -3.01 -8.04
CA PRO A 117 6.59 -2.70 -8.37
C PRO A 117 6.74 -1.99 -9.71
N VAL A 118 5.96 -2.39 -10.72
CA VAL A 118 6.01 -1.78 -12.06
C VAL A 118 5.68 -0.28 -12.02
N GLN A 119 4.79 0.17 -11.13
CA GLN A 119 4.49 1.61 -10.98
C GLN A 119 5.64 2.37 -10.36
N VAL A 120 6.29 1.82 -9.33
CA VAL A 120 7.48 2.42 -8.72
C VAL A 120 8.63 2.50 -9.73
N MET A 121 8.89 1.41 -10.47
CA MET A 121 9.89 1.39 -11.54
C MET A 121 9.59 2.44 -12.62
N LYS A 122 8.31 2.61 -12.98
CA LYS A 122 7.86 3.65 -13.90
C LYS A 122 8.16 5.05 -13.36
N ALA A 123 7.83 5.32 -12.10
CA ALA A 123 8.11 6.61 -11.46
C ALA A 123 9.61 6.94 -11.46
N VAL A 124 10.46 5.99 -11.06
CA VAL A 124 11.92 6.16 -11.08
C VAL A 124 12.42 6.47 -12.50
N LYS A 125 11.94 5.74 -13.51
CA LYS A 125 12.30 5.99 -14.92
C LYS A 125 11.92 7.39 -15.40
N HIS A 126 10.80 7.93 -14.90
CA HIS A 126 10.32 9.26 -15.23
C HIS A 126 10.79 10.36 -14.26
N GLN A 127 11.73 10.04 -13.36
CA GLN A 127 12.25 10.97 -12.35
C GLN A 127 11.15 11.59 -11.46
N VAL A 128 10.04 10.87 -11.30
CA VAL A 128 9.00 11.24 -10.33
C VAL A 128 9.50 10.85 -8.93
N PRO A 129 9.45 11.75 -7.93
CA PRO A 129 9.79 11.44 -6.55
C PRO A 129 9.07 10.19 -6.05
N VAL A 130 9.80 9.29 -5.40
CA VAL A 130 9.23 8.08 -4.79
C VAL A 130 9.57 8.03 -3.31
N TRP A 131 8.53 7.96 -2.50
CA TRP A 131 8.57 7.56 -1.11
C TRP A 131 8.18 6.09 -1.00
N LEU A 132 9.18 5.22 -0.81
CA LEU A 132 9.02 3.78 -0.71
C LEU A 132 8.97 3.33 0.75
N THR A 133 7.79 2.97 1.23
CA THR A 133 7.64 2.49 2.61
C THR A 133 8.01 1.01 2.74
N ILE A 134 8.65 0.62 3.84
CA ILE A 134 8.98 -0.76 4.18
C ILE A 134 8.70 -1.06 5.65
N ARG A 135 8.40 -2.32 5.97
CA ARG A 135 8.10 -2.80 7.34
C ARG A 135 8.60 -4.24 7.50
N GLU A 136 8.86 -4.64 8.74
CA GLU A 136 9.19 -6.02 9.13
C GLU A 136 8.23 -7.02 8.45
N PRO A 137 8.76 -8.09 7.82
CA PRO A 137 7.94 -9.03 7.04
C PRO A 137 6.83 -9.70 7.83
N ALA A 138 7.12 -10.21 9.03
CA ALA A 138 6.16 -10.92 9.88
C ALA A 138 4.94 -10.04 10.18
N ASP A 139 5.18 -8.82 10.65
CA ASP A 139 4.15 -7.85 10.98
C ASP A 139 3.34 -7.43 9.75
N THR A 140 4.02 -7.23 8.62
CA THR A 140 3.39 -6.84 7.36
C THR A 140 2.43 -7.91 6.87
N VAL A 141 2.88 -9.17 6.84
CA VAL A 141 2.08 -10.32 6.37
C VAL A 141 0.92 -10.60 7.31
N ILE A 142 1.11 -10.52 8.63
CA ILE A 142 0.01 -10.66 9.60
C ILE A 142 -1.00 -9.50 9.43
N SER A 143 -0.52 -8.28 9.20
CA SER A 143 -1.36 -7.10 8.96
C SER A 143 -2.20 -7.23 7.68
N LEU A 144 -1.63 -7.78 6.62
CA LEU A 144 -2.31 -8.07 5.34
C LEU A 144 -3.33 -9.21 5.50
N THR A 145 -2.88 -10.38 5.96
CA THR A 145 -3.71 -11.59 6.01
C THR A 145 -4.79 -11.53 7.08
N SER A 146 -4.65 -10.70 8.12
CA SER A 146 -5.75 -10.41 9.05
C SER A 146 -6.83 -9.48 8.47
N ARG A 147 -6.51 -8.66 7.46
CA ARG A 147 -7.51 -7.87 6.71
C ARG A 147 -8.19 -8.70 5.65
N TRP A 148 -7.45 -9.64 5.06
CA TRP A 148 -7.92 -10.55 4.03
C TRP A 148 -7.70 -12.00 4.47
N PRO A 149 -8.55 -12.54 5.37
CA PRO A 149 -8.34 -13.87 5.99
C PRO A 149 -8.24 -15.03 5.01
N HIS A 150 -8.77 -14.86 3.80
CA HIS A 150 -8.65 -15.83 2.73
C HIS A 150 -7.21 -15.97 2.22
N LEU A 151 -6.32 -15.00 2.40
CA LEU A 151 -4.91 -15.11 1.98
C LEU A 151 -4.12 -15.95 2.98
N SER A 152 -3.29 -16.86 2.48
CA SER A 152 -2.34 -17.60 3.33
C SER A 152 -1.12 -16.74 3.67
N VAL A 153 -0.44 -17.08 4.75
CA VAL A 153 0.84 -16.46 5.13
C VAL A 153 1.90 -16.72 4.05
N CYS A 154 1.92 -17.92 3.48
CA CYS A 154 2.79 -18.28 2.37
C CYS A 154 2.64 -17.31 1.17
N GLN A 155 1.39 -16.99 0.80
CA GLN A 155 1.11 -16.04 -0.29
C GLN A 155 1.54 -14.62 0.08
N GLY A 156 1.27 -14.19 1.32
CA GLY A 156 1.72 -12.89 1.81
C GLY A 156 3.25 -12.74 1.76
N LEU A 157 3.98 -13.77 2.22
CA LEU A 157 5.45 -13.78 2.20
C LEU A 157 6.00 -13.77 0.78
N LYS A 158 5.48 -14.62 -0.13
CA LYS A 158 5.88 -14.61 -1.55
C LYS A 158 5.62 -13.27 -2.22
N GLY A 159 4.49 -12.64 -1.91
CA GLY A 159 4.16 -11.30 -2.40
C GLY A 159 5.12 -10.24 -1.87
N TYR A 160 5.44 -10.28 -0.58
CA TYR A 160 6.39 -9.37 0.06
C TYR A 160 7.79 -9.49 -0.56
N ILE A 161 8.32 -10.73 -0.62
CA ILE A 161 9.61 -11.06 -1.24
C ILE A 161 9.64 -10.52 -2.66
N GLY A 162 8.67 -10.92 -3.48
CA GLY A 162 8.61 -10.50 -4.87
C GLY A 162 8.52 -8.98 -5.04
N PHE A 163 7.76 -8.30 -4.19
CA PHE A 163 7.63 -6.84 -4.24
C PHE A 163 8.97 -6.13 -4.00
N TYR A 164 9.62 -6.43 -2.87
CA TYR A 164 10.83 -5.71 -2.46
C TYR A 164 12.09 -6.20 -3.18
N GLU A 165 12.18 -7.49 -3.53
CA GLU A 165 13.28 -8.03 -4.35
C GLU A 165 13.31 -7.33 -5.73
N LYS A 166 12.14 -7.15 -6.36
CA LYS A 166 12.05 -6.48 -7.66
C LYS A 166 12.46 -5.01 -7.60
N LEU A 167 12.16 -4.35 -6.48
CA LEU A 167 12.45 -2.92 -6.28
C LEU A 167 13.84 -2.65 -5.71
N LEU A 168 14.56 -3.67 -5.23
CA LEU A 168 15.87 -3.50 -4.59
C LEU A 168 16.87 -2.72 -5.47
N PRO A 169 16.98 -2.96 -6.80
CA PRO A 169 17.86 -2.19 -7.68
C PRO A 169 17.44 -0.71 -7.85
N TYR A 170 16.18 -0.38 -7.57
CA TYR A 170 15.62 0.96 -7.70
C TYR A 170 15.54 1.70 -6.36
N ALA A 171 15.70 1.00 -5.24
CA ALA A 171 15.66 1.58 -3.90
C ALA A 171 16.63 2.76 -3.72
N PRO A 172 17.88 2.74 -4.27
CA PRO A 172 18.77 3.89 -4.21
C PRO A 172 18.29 5.11 -4.99
N SER A 173 17.21 5.04 -5.77
CA SER A 173 16.57 6.19 -6.43
C SER A 173 15.30 6.67 -5.70
N CYS A 174 14.92 6.02 -4.59
CA CYS A 174 13.76 6.33 -3.78
C CYS A 174 14.18 6.91 -2.42
N VAL A 175 13.30 7.66 -1.77
CA VAL A 175 13.36 7.87 -0.31
C VAL A 175 12.68 6.67 0.33
N VAL A 176 13.49 5.77 0.89
CA VAL A 176 12.99 4.60 1.61
C VAL A 176 12.72 4.99 3.06
N SER A 177 11.67 4.46 3.67
CA SER A 177 11.42 4.67 5.11
C SER A 177 10.87 3.41 5.78
N THR A 178 11.33 3.12 6.99
CA THR A 178 10.77 2.06 7.83
C THR A 178 9.37 2.44 8.31
N PHE A 179 8.63 1.48 8.86
CA PHE A 179 7.32 1.73 9.44
C PHE A 179 7.39 2.75 10.57
N GLU A 180 8.43 2.69 11.39
CA GLU A 180 8.66 3.63 12.50
C GLU A 180 8.92 5.04 11.98
N GLN A 181 9.87 5.21 11.05
CA GLN A 181 10.13 6.51 10.42
C GLN A 181 8.86 7.07 9.76
N THR A 182 8.13 6.24 9.03
CA THR A 182 6.89 6.64 8.34
C THR A 182 5.79 7.05 9.32
N THR A 183 5.78 6.53 10.55
CA THR A 183 4.71 6.81 11.52
C THR A 183 5.08 7.92 12.51
N GLN A 184 6.37 8.20 12.69
CA GLN A 184 6.85 9.10 13.73
C GLN A 184 7.68 10.29 13.21
N GLN A 185 8.20 10.23 11.98
CA GLN A 185 9.19 11.19 11.44
C GLN A 185 8.79 11.67 10.03
N LEU A 186 7.49 11.89 9.81
CA LEU A 186 6.93 12.29 8.51
C LEU A 186 7.49 13.62 8.01
N ASP A 187 7.68 14.59 8.90
CA ASP A 187 8.26 15.90 8.66
C ASP A 187 9.69 15.82 8.09
N GLN A 188 10.51 14.95 8.67
CA GLN A 188 11.87 14.68 8.22
C GLN A 188 11.86 14.02 6.85
N LEU A 189 10.97 13.05 6.61
CA LEU A 189 10.86 12.36 5.33
C LEU A 189 10.44 13.30 4.19
N VAL A 190 9.53 14.25 4.45
CA VAL A 190 9.17 15.29 3.46
C VAL A 190 10.33 16.25 3.22
N SER A 191 11.09 16.61 4.25
CA SER A 191 12.29 17.44 4.09
C SER A 191 13.34 16.77 3.19
N ILE A 192 13.58 15.46 3.40
CA ILE A 192 14.48 14.66 2.56
C ILE A 192 13.96 14.57 1.13
N LEU A 193 12.66 14.34 0.92
CA LEU A 193 12.05 14.32 -0.42
C LEU A 193 12.25 15.65 -1.15
N ASN A 194 11.98 16.76 -0.47
CA ASN A 194 12.14 18.11 -1.02
C ASN A 194 13.59 18.38 -1.43
N GLN A 195 14.54 18.09 -0.54
CA GLN A 195 15.96 18.27 -0.81
C GLN A 195 16.45 17.39 -1.97
N ARG A 196 16.04 16.12 -1.98
CA ARG A 196 16.57 15.13 -2.92
C ARG A 196 16.05 15.29 -4.34
N PHE A 197 14.79 15.71 -4.49
CA PHE A 197 14.13 15.80 -5.79
C PHE A 197 13.83 17.24 -6.23
N ASP A 198 14.40 18.23 -5.53
CA ASP A 198 14.18 19.65 -5.76
C ASP A 198 12.67 19.99 -5.79
N ARG A 199 12.01 19.68 -4.67
CA ARG A 199 10.57 19.91 -4.47
C ARG A 199 10.30 20.81 -3.27
N HIS A 200 9.09 21.35 -3.23
CA HIS A 200 8.63 22.27 -2.19
C HIS A 200 7.28 21.83 -1.64
N PHE A 201 7.17 20.54 -1.27
CA PHE A 201 6.00 20.06 -0.54
C PHE A 201 5.95 20.69 0.85
N ASP A 202 4.74 20.96 1.33
CA ASP A 202 4.53 21.51 2.66
C ASP A 202 4.99 20.51 3.72
N ILE A 203 5.75 20.99 4.71
CA ILE A 203 6.23 20.16 5.81
C ILE A 203 5.05 19.69 6.65
N ILE A 204 5.07 18.41 7.00
CA ILE A 204 4.00 17.78 7.76
C ILE A 204 4.04 18.23 9.22
N ASN A 205 2.91 18.74 9.73
CA ASN A 205 2.72 18.92 11.16
C ASN A 205 2.28 17.59 11.79
N VAL A 206 3.24 16.89 12.41
CA VAL A 206 3.03 15.57 13.03
C VAL A 206 1.96 15.60 14.13
N GLU A 207 1.86 16.69 14.89
CA GLU A 207 0.85 16.84 15.94
C GLU A 207 -0.56 16.90 15.34
N THR A 208 -0.76 17.73 14.33
CA THR A 208 -2.05 17.82 13.60
C THR A 208 -2.42 16.49 12.96
N VAL A 209 -1.45 15.80 12.36
CA VAL A 209 -1.65 14.44 11.80
C VAL A 209 -2.11 13.47 12.86
N ASN A 210 -1.43 13.41 14.01
CA ASN A 210 -1.77 12.48 15.09
C ASN A 210 -3.16 12.75 15.70
N GLN A 211 -3.59 14.01 15.71
CA GLN A 211 -4.92 14.40 16.19
C GLN A 211 -6.04 14.10 15.16
N THR A 212 -5.76 14.29 13.88
CA THR A 212 -6.76 14.22 12.80
C THR A 212 -6.88 12.83 12.21
N ILE A 213 -5.74 12.21 11.90
CA ILE A 213 -5.67 10.90 11.28
C ILE A 213 -5.68 9.86 12.38
N LYS A 214 -6.89 9.42 12.71
CA LYS A 214 -7.04 8.21 13.49
C LYS A 214 -6.56 7.05 12.62
N PRO A 215 -5.61 6.21 13.09
CA PRO A 215 -5.29 4.98 12.41
C PRO A 215 -6.58 4.26 11.99
N ARG A 216 -6.72 3.84 10.72
CA ARG A 216 -7.90 3.08 10.24
C ARG A 216 -8.21 1.84 11.10
N THR A 217 -7.26 1.43 11.94
CA THR A 217 -7.43 0.49 13.04
C THR A 217 -8.34 0.94 14.17
N HIS A 218 -8.84 2.18 14.31
CA HIS A 218 -9.65 2.58 15.48
C HIS A 218 -11.15 2.28 15.40
N ASN A 219 -11.65 1.60 14.35
CA ASN A 219 -12.95 0.93 14.52
C ASN A 219 -12.75 -0.25 15.48
N ALA A 220 -13.10 -0.04 16.75
CA ALA A 220 -12.95 -1.04 17.80
C ALA A 220 -13.60 -2.38 17.39
N ALA A 221 -14.75 -2.34 16.70
CA ALA A 221 -15.41 -3.54 16.19
C ALA A 221 -14.57 -4.26 15.12
N GLU A 222 -13.87 -3.52 14.25
CA GLU A 222 -12.97 -4.12 13.26
C GLU A 222 -11.70 -4.70 13.91
N LEU A 223 -11.13 -4.04 14.92
CA LEU A 223 -10.01 -4.59 15.69
C LEU A 223 -10.38 -5.91 16.35
N GLU A 224 -11.49 -5.94 17.09
CA GLU A 224 -11.99 -7.14 17.74
C GLU A 224 -12.23 -8.26 16.71
N ARG A 225 -12.86 -7.94 15.57
CA ARG A 225 -13.05 -8.89 14.47
C ARG A 225 -11.73 -9.45 13.94
N ARG A 226 -10.66 -8.66 13.91
CA ARG A 226 -9.35 -9.04 13.36
C ARG A 226 -8.46 -9.82 14.33
N LYS A 227 -8.67 -9.70 15.65
CA LYS A 227 -7.88 -10.41 16.68
C LYS A 227 -7.76 -11.93 16.47
N PRO A 228 -8.86 -12.69 16.26
CA PRO A 228 -8.75 -14.14 16.07
C PRO A 228 -7.94 -14.49 14.81
N PHE A 229 -8.12 -13.74 13.72
CA PHE A 229 -7.35 -13.93 12.50
C PHE A 229 -5.87 -13.62 12.70
N LYS A 230 -5.52 -12.53 13.40
CA LYS A 230 -4.11 -12.24 13.74
C LYS A 230 -3.46 -13.38 14.53
N LYS A 231 -4.16 -13.93 15.53
CA LYS A 231 -3.69 -15.07 16.31
C LYS A 231 -3.46 -16.30 15.42
N ALA A 232 -4.44 -16.65 14.59
CA ALA A 232 -4.32 -17.78 13.66
C ALA A 232 -3.18 -17.60 12.65
N LYS A 233 -3.02 -16.39 12.10
CA LYS A 233 -1.95 -16.09 11.13
C LYS A 233 -0.55 -16.07 11.77
N LYS A 234 -0.44 -15.68 13.05
CA LYS A 234 0.81 -15.82 13.81
C LYS A 234 1.20 -17.29 14.02
N GLN A 235 0.22 -18.17 14.24
CA GLN A 235 0.47 -19.62 14.30
C GLN A 235 0.86 -20.19 12.93
N GLU A 236 0.18 -19.76 11.86
CA GLU A 236 0.49 -20.15 10.48
C GLU A 236 1.93 -19.75 10.09
N LEU A 237 2.41 -18.59 10.56
CA LEU A 237 3.78 -18.12 10.32
C LEU A 237 4.86 -19.09 10.84
N GLY A 238 4.60 -19.80 11.94
CA GLY A 238 5.51 -20.79 12.51
C GLY A 238 5.52 -22.16 11.81
N GLN A 239 4.71 -22.36 10.76
CA GLN A 239 4.68 -23.64 10.04
C GLN A 239 5.94 -23.84 9.17
N PRO A 240 6.44 -25.08 9.00
CA PRO A 240 7.70 -25.35 8.28
C PRO A 240 7.81 -24.70 6.90
N GLN A 241 6.72 -24.70 6.13
CA GLN A 241 6.64 -24.08 4.81
C GLN A 241 6.80 -22.55 4.79
N ASN A 242 6.55 -21.88 5.92
CA ASN A 242 6.63 -20.42 6.06
C ASN A 242 7.93 -19.98 6.73
N ILE A 243 8.60 -20.85 7.51
CA ILE A 243 9.87 -20.51 8.18
C ILE A 243 10.92 -20.08 7.15
N ARG A 244 11.09 -20.86 6.07
CA ARG A 244 12.07 -20.52 5.03
C ARG A 244 11.73 -19.20 4.33
N LEU A 245 10.46 -19.03 3.95
CA LEU A 245 10.00 -17.81 3.29
C LEU A 245 10.11 -16.58 4.20
N LEU A 246 9.89 -16.73 5.51
CA LEU A 246 10.07 -15.64 6.47
C LEU A 246 11.54 -15.24 6.54
N ALA A 247 12.46 -16.21 6.63
CA ALA A 247 13.89 -15.94 6.63
C ALA A 247 14.35 -15.24 5.34
N ASP A 248 13.84 -15.66 4.17
CA ASP A 248 14.14 -15.01 2.89
C ASP A 248 13.58 -13.56 2.86
N ALA A 249 12.39 -13.33 3.41
CA ALA A 249 11.81 -12.00 3.52
C ALA A 249 12.58 -11.09 4.51
N ASP A 250 13.04 -11.64 5.64
CA ASP A 250 13.85 -10.93 6.63
C ASP A 250 15.23 -10.55 6.07
N ALA A 251 15.80 -11.41 5.22
CA ALA A 251 17.03 -11.08 4.49
C ALA A 251 16.83 -9.88 3.55
N ILE A 252 15.74 -9.87 2.77
CA ILE A 252 15.41 -8.71 1.91
C ILE A 252 15.18 -7.45 2.75
N TYR A 253 14.43 -7.54 3.84
CA TYR A 253 14.24 -6.41 4.75
C TYR A 253 15.58 -5.85 5.24
N SER A 254 16.49 -6.74 5.65
CA SER A 254 17.82 -6.36 6.13
C SER A 254 18.65 -5.64 5.05
N GLU A 255 18.54 -6.03 3.78
CA GLU A 255 19.18 -5.30 2.67
C GLU A 255 18.67 -3.85 2.57
N TYR A 256 17.37 -3.63 2.70
CA TYR A 256 16.81 -2.26 2.73
C TYR A 256 17.27 -1.47 3.96
N ILE A 257 17.38 -2.09 5.12
CA ILE A 257 17.92 -1.43 6.32
C ILE A 257 19.39 -1.03 6.13
N LYS A 258 20.21 -1.90 5.53
CA LYS A 258 21.61 -1.56 5.19
C LYS A 258 21.68 -0.36 4.23
N LEU A 259 20.79 -0.30 3.23
CA LEU A 259 20.73 0.84 2.30
C LEU A 259 20.39 2.14 3.03
N LEU A 260 19.48 2.10 4.01
CA LEU A 260 19.15 3.27 4.83
C LEU A 260 20.37 3.75 5.63
N LEU A 261 21.04 2.84 6.34
CA LEU A 261 22.22 3.17 7.16
C LEU A 261 23.43 3.62 6.31
N GLY A 262 23.60 3.03 5.12
CA GLY A 262 24.67 3.40 4.20
C GLY A 262 24.43 4.72 3.46
N SER A 263 23.21 5.27 3.52
CA SER A 263 22.88 6.59 2.93
C SER A 263 23.15 7.75 3.89
N GLU A 264 23.52 7.47 5.15
CA GLU A 264 23.82 8.44 6.21
C GLU A 264 25.33 8.75 6.34
N CYS A 265 26.17 8.27 5.40
CA CYS A 265 27.61 8.55 5.30
C CYS A 265 27.93 9.31 4.01
#